data_AF-X1TJP9-F1
#
_entry.id   AF-X1TJP9-F1
#
_cell.length_a   1.000
_cell.length_b   1.000
_cell.length_c   1.000
_cell.angle_alpha   90.00
_cell.angle_beta   90.00
_cell.angle_gamma   90.00
#
_symmetry.space_group_name_H-M   'P 1'
#
loop_
_entity.id
_entity.type
_entity.pdbx_description
1 polymer ?
#
loop_
_entity_poly.entity_id
_entity_poly.type
_entity_poly.pdbx_seq_one_letter_code
_entity_poly.pdbx_strand_id
1 'polypeptide(L)'
;MQPPEIVFVAMPFVVAFCVSMVLAPGLIAALGTRKIGQIISDDGPESHKSKSGTPTMGGLIILAGILASSLAVVWMFHGGRQNDLLAVLLLVAAYALVGIADDYLTIKPVRGVRGISSKPKAAIQIILAIAFVVW
;
A
#
# COMPACT_ATOMS: atom_id res chain seq x y z
N MET A 1 -18.38 21.57 20.80
CA MET A 1 -17.75 20.58 21.69
C MET A 1 -16.80 19.74 20.84
N GLN A 2 -15.52 19.66 21.20
CA GLN A 2 -14.62 18.75 20.49
C GLN A 2 -15.08 17.31 20.77
N PRO A 3 -15.15 16.45 19.74
CA PRO A 3 -15.52 15.05 19.91
C PRO A 3 -14.50 14.35 20.81
N PRO A 4 -14.91 13.37 21.62
CA PRO A 4 -14.01 12.67 22.52
C PRO A 4 -12.92 11.96 21.70
N GLU A 5 -11.68 11.91 22.21
CA GLU A 5 -10.52 11.37 21.46
C GLU A 5 -10.74 9.95 20.93
N ILE A 6 -11.54 9.16 21.65
CA ILE A 6 -11.92 7.81 21.23
C ILE A 6 -12.63 7.78 19.87
N VAL A 7 -13.43 8.80 19.55
CA VAL A 7 -14.14 8.91 18.27
C VAL A 7 -13.16 9.24 17.15
N PHE A 8 -12.13 10.04 17.43
CA PHE A 8 -11.09 10.38 16.47
C PHE A 8 -10.23 9.18 16.05
N VAL A 9 -10.08 8.18 16.93
CA VAL A 9 -9.34 6.94 16.65
C VAL A 9 -10.25 5.83 16.10
N ALA A 10 -11.41 5.62 16.72
CA ALA A 10 -12.30 4.52 16.35
C ALA A 10 -12.92 4.71 14.96
N MET A 11 -13.25 5.94 14.58
CA MET A 11 -13.88 6.23 13.29
C MET A 11 -12.98 5.84 12.09
N PRO A 12 -11.74 6.36 11.95
CA PRO A 12 -10.88 5.98 10.82
C PRO A 12 -10.57 4.48 10.80
N PHE A 13 -10.46 3.83 11.96
CA PHE A 13 -10.30 2.38 12.05
C PHE A 13 -11.48 1.64 11.43
N VAL A 14 -12.72 1.97 11.83
CA VAL A 14 -13.94 1.34 11.30
C VAL A 14 -14.09 1.62 9.80
N VAL A 15 -13.83 2.85 9.36
CA VAL A 15 -13.89 3.22 7.93
C VAL A 15 -12.88 2.41 7.11
N ALA A 16 -11.62 2.36 7.56
CA ALA A 16 -10.58 1.59 6.87
C ALA A 16 -10.93 0.10 6.82
N PHE A 17 -11.40 -0.48 7.93
CA PHE A 17 -11.82 -1.88 7.99
C PHE A 17 -12.96 -2.19 7.02
N CYS A 18 -14.04 -1.41 7.05
CA CYS A 18 -15.19 -1.62 6.17
C CYS A 18 -14.82 -1.47 4.69
N VAL A 19 -14.03 -0.44 4.34
CA VAL A 19 -13.58 -0.21 2.96
C VAL A 19 -12.70 -1.37 2.49
N SER A 20 -11.72 -1.79 3.30
CA SER A 20 -10.85 -2.91 2.95
C SER A 20 -11.63 -4.22 2.81
N MET A 21 -12.60 -4.49 3.69
CA MET A 21 -13.42 -5.70 3.66
C MET A 21 -14.29 -5.77 2.40
N VAL A 22 -14.90 -4.65 2.00
CA VAL A 22 -15.75 -4.58 0.79
C VAL A 22 -14.91 -4.67 -0.49
N LEU A 23 -13.75 -4.01 -0.54
CA LEU A 23 -12.91 -3.99 -1.73
C LEU A 23 -12.09 -5.27 -1.92
N ALA A 24 -11.75 -5.98 -0.85
CA ALA A 24 -10.91 -7.16 -0.89
C ALA A 24 -11.37 -8.23 -1.90
N PRO A 25 -12.61 -8.75 -1.87
CA PRO A 25 -13.02 -9.82 -2.79
C PRO A 25 -12.95 -9.38 -4.27
N GLY A 26 -13.38 -8.14 -4.57
CA GLY A 26 -13.33 -7.60 -5.92
C GLY A 26 -11.91 -7.42 -6.44
N LEU A 27 -11.02 -6.88 -5.60
CA LEU A 27 -9.63 -6.68 -5.99
C LEU A 27 -8.87 -8.01 -6.10
N ILE A 28 -9.10 -8.95 -5.19
CA ILE A 28 -8.49 -10.29 -5.24
C ILE A 28 -8.92 -11.02 -6.51
N ALA A 29 -10.21 -10.96 -6.89
CA ALA A 29 -10.69 -11.53 -8.14
C ALA A 29 -10.07 -10.84 -9.38
N ALA A 30 -9.98 -9.50 -9.36
CA ALA A 30 -9.37 -8.72 -10.44
C ALA A 30 -7.86 -8.99 -10.60
N LEU A 31 -7.13 -9.21 -9.51
CA LEU A 31 -5.70 -9.52 -9.54
C LEU A 31 -5.45 -11.00 -9.89
N GLY A 32 -6.29 -11.92 -9.39
CA GLY A 32 -6.21 -13.35 -9.70
C GLY A 32 -6.46 -13.67 -11.18
N THR A 33 -7.36 -12.93 -11.83
CA THR A 33 -7.66 -13.09 -13.28
C THR A 33 -6.51 -12.66 -14.18
N ARG A 34 -5.61 -11.78 -13.72
CA ARG A 34 -4.48 -11.28 -14.52
C ARG A 34 -3.27 -12.23 -14.58
N LYS A 35 -3.37 -13.46 -14.04
CA LYS A 35 -2.26 -14.43 -13.93
C LYS A 35 -0.96 -13.77 -13.45
N ILE A 36 -1.11 -12.82 -12.53
CA ILE A 36 -0.03 -12.25 -11.74
C ILE A 36 0.29 -13.27 -10.63
N GLY A 37 0.48 -14.53 -11.02
CA GLY A 37 1.05 -15.54 -10.15
C GLY A 37 2.56 -15.33 -10.21
N GLN A 38 3.21 -15.22 -9.05
CA GLN A 38 4.67 -15.24 -9.00
C GLN A 38 5.16 -16.40 -9.87
N ILE A 39 5.96 -16.10 -10.90
CA ILE A 39 6.75 -17.13 -11.58
C ILE A 39 7.73 -17.60 -10.51
N ILE A 40 7.40 -18.72 -9.88
CA ILE A 40 8.24 -19.37 -8.88
C ILE A 40 9.61 -19.56 -9.55
N SER A 41 10.66 -19.02 -8.94
CA SER A 41 12.02 -19.32 -9.37
C SER A 41 12.23 -20.82 -9.18
N ASP A 42 12.75 -21.52 -10.19
CA ASP A 42 12.98 -22.98 -10.15
C ASP A 42 13.92 -23.42 -9.01
N ASP A 43 14.58 -22.48 -8.33
CA ASP A 43 15.56 -22.72 -7.26
C ASP A 43 14.94 -22.96 -5.86
N GLY A 44 13.61 -22.98 -5.70
CA GLY A 44 12.93 -23.11 -4.40
C GLY A 44 12.40 -24.52 -4.08
N PRO A 45 12.36 -24.96 -2.80
CA PRO A 45 11.86 -26.27 -2.40
C PRO A 45 10.37 -26.47 -2.77
N GLU A 46 9.96 -27.70 -3.10
CA GLU A 46 8.63 -28.02 -3.66
C GLU A 46 7.44 -27.56 -2.81
N SER A 47 7.62 -27.38 -1.50
CA SER A 47 6.62 -26.81 -0.58
C SER A 47 6.23 -25.35 -0.92
N HIS A 48 7.07 -24.63 -1.67
CA HIS A 48 6.76 -23.28 -2.18
C HIS A 48 5.85 -23.28 -3.42
N LYS A 49 5.65 -24.44 -4.09
CA LYS A 49 4.73 -24.56 -5.24
C LYS A 49 3.25 -24.46 -4.84
N SER A 50 2.90 -24.67 -3.56
CA SER A 50 1.50 -24.59 -3.09
C SER A 50 0.97 -23.16 -2.89
N LYS A 51 1.85 -22.14 -2.87
CA LYS A 51 1.46 -20.71 -2.86
C LYS A 51 1.26 -20.12 -4.25
N SER A 52 1.29 -20.95 -5.29
CA SER A 52 1.01 -20.58 -6.66
C SER A 52 -0.42 -20.06 -6.79
N GLY A 53 -0.58 -18.82 -7.25
CA GLY A 53 -1.88 -18.24 -7.60
C GLY A 53 -2.44 -17.21 -6.61
N THR A 54 -1.82 -16.98 -5.45
CA THR A 54 -2.21 -15.84 -4.60
C THR A 54 -1.75 -14.54 -5.25
N PRO A 55 -2.66 -13.60 -5.58
CA PRO A 55 -2.28 -12.38 -6.26
C PRO A 55 -1.32 -11.52 -5.43
N THR A 56 -0.24 -11.05 -6.04
CA THR A 56 0.62 -10.01 -5.48
C THR A 56 -0.02 -8.63 -5.70
N MET A 57 0.30 -7.62 -4.87
CA MET A 57 -0.31 -6.27 -4.79
C MET A 57 -1.53 -6.07 -3.86
N GLY A 58 -1.71 -6.90 -2.82
CA GLY A 58 -2.75 -6.68 -1.80
C GLY A 58 -2.65 -5.31 -1.07
N GLY A 59 -1.49 -4.66 -1.11
CA GLY A 59 -1.27 -3.32 -0.54
C GLY A 59 -2.20 -2.23 -1.10
N LEU A 60 -2.75 -2.41 -2.31
CA LEU A 60 -3.75 -1.51 -2.88
C LEU A 60 -5.04 -1.43 -2.04
N ILE A 61 -5.44 -2.54 -1.40
CA ILE A 61 -6.61 -2.58 -0.51
C ILE A 61 -6.35 -1.73 0.74
N ILE A 62 -5.13 -1.82 1.26
CA ILE A 62 -4.70 -1.06 2.44
C ILE A 62 -4.63 0.43 2.11
N LEU A 63 -4.08 0.80 0.94
CA LEU A 63 -4.03 2.19 0.50
C LEU A 63 -5.43 2.78 0.31
N ALA A 64 -6.37 2.03 -0.26
CA ALA A 64 -7.76 2.46 -0.35
C ALA A 64 -8.38 2.72 1.02
N GLY A 65 -8.10 1.86 2.01
CA GLY A 65 -8.54 2.05 3.39
C GLY A 65 -7.91 3.29 4.05
N ILE A 66 -6.61 3.53 3.87
CA ILE A 66 -5.91 4.72 4.39
C ILE A 66 -6.47 6.01 3.79
N LEU A 67 -6.69 6.04 2.46
CA LEU A 67 -7.22 7.22 1.78
C LEU A 67 -8.66 7.52 2.22
N ALA A 68 -9.51 6.50 2.28
CA ALA A 68 -10.90 6.66 2.68
C ALA A 68 -11.03 7.11 4.15
N SER A 69 -10.28 6.50 5.06
CA SER A 69 -10.29 6.87 6.47
C SER A 69 -9.73 8.27 6.70
N SER A 70 -8.64 8.63 6.02
CA SER A 70 -8.07 9.99 6.10
C SER A 70 -9.02 11.05 5.55
N LEU A 71 -9.70 10.78 4.43
CA LEU A 71 -10.71 11.70 3.88
C LEU A 71 -11.90 11.85 4.83
N ALA A 72 -12.36 10.76 5.45
CA ALA A 72 -13.42 10.81 6.45
C ALA A 72 -13.02 11.66 7.66
N VAL A 73 -11.76 11.56 8.12
CA VAL A 73 -11.23 12.38 9.22
C VAL A 73 -11.20 13.86 8.84
N VAL A 74 -10.70 14.20 7.66
CA VAL A 74 -10.66 15.61 7.19
C VAL A 74 -12.07 16.19 7.04
N TRP A 75 -13.01 15.40 6.51
CA TRP A 75 -14.37 15.85 6.25
C TRP A 75 -15.18 16.05 7.55
N MET A 76 -15.03 15.14 8.53
CA MET A 76 -15.73 15.26 9.81
C MET A 76 -15.07 16.22 10.79
N PHE A 77 -13.73 16.28 10.79
CA PHE A 77 -12.97 17.07 11.75
C PHE A 77 -12.22 18.19 11.02
N HIS A 78 -12.85 19.36 10.96
CA HIS A 78 -12.26 20.59 10.45
C HIS A 78 -11.29 21.19 11.50
N GLY A 79 -10.16 20.50 11.77
CA GLY A 79 -9.17 20.87 12.79
C GLY A 79 -7.78 21.14 12.22
N GLY A 80 -6.97 21.93 12.95
CA GLY A 80 -5.64 22.43 12.53
C GLY A 80 -4.50 21.41 12.40
N ARG A 81 -4.78 20.13 12.17
CA ARG A 81 -3.76 19.06 11.97
C ARG A 81 -3.69 18.53 10.54
N GLN A 82 -4.26 19.29 9.59
CA GLN A 82 -4.33 18.90 8.18
C GLN A 82 -2.95 18.83 7.52
N ASN A 83 -2.00 19.67 7.93
CA ASN A 83 -0.64 19.66 7.38
C ASN A 83 0.12 18.37 7.74
N ASP A 84 0.08 17.94 9.00
CA ASP A 84 0.72 16.68 9.43
C ASP A 84 0.13 15.48 8.71
N LEU A 85 -1.21 15.44 8.60
CA LEU A 85 -1.92 14.38 7.89
C LEU A 85 -1.54 14.35 6.41
N LEU A 86 -1.44 15.51 5.77
CA LEU A 86 -1.03 15.62 4.37
C LEU A 86 0.41 15.13 4.17
N ALA A 87 1.34 15.50 5.05
CA ALA A 87 2.71 15.04 4.99
C ALA A 87 2.81 13.50 5.08
N VAL A 88 2.07 12.89 6.02
CA VAL A 88 2.01 11.43 6.18
C VAL A 88 1.36 10.76 4.96
N LEU A 89 0.29 11.33 4.41
CA LEU A 89 -0.38 10.80 3.22
C LEU A 89 0.52 10.84 1.99
N LEU A 90 1.27 11.93 1.81
CA LEU A 90 2.24 12.04 0.71
C LEU A 90 3.37 11.03 0.87
N LEU A 91 3.86 10.80 2.10
CA LEU A 91 4.85 9.77 2.38
C LEU A 91 4.31 8.37 2.02
N VAL A 92 3.12 8.03 2.51
CA VAL A 92 2.46 6.75 2.21
C VAL A 92 2.27 6.58 0.71
N ALA A 93 1.82 7.62 0.00
CA ALA A 93 1.66 7.59 -1.45
C ALA A 93 3.00 7.39 -2.19
N ALA A 94 4.08 8.05 -1.75
CA ALA A 94 5.39 7.89 -2.36
C ALA A 94 5.93 6.46 -2.19
N TYR A 95 5.84 5.90 -0.97
CA TYR A 95 6.24 4.51 -0.71
C TYR A 95 5.34 3.50 -1.44
N ALA A 96 4.05 3.77 -1.54
CA ALA A 96 3.11 2.99 -2.32
C ALA A 96 3.50 2.92 -3.80
N LEU A 97 3.86 4.06 -4.40
CA LEU A 97 4.31 4.11 -5.79
C LEU A 97 5.58 3.29 -6.00
N VAL A 98 6.55 3.38 -5.08
CA VAL A 98 7.76 2.54 -5.12
C VAL A 98 7.41 1.05 -5.04
N GLY A 99 6.49 0.67 -4.15
CA GLY A 99 6.03 -0.71 -4.01
C GLY A 99 5.30 -1.22 -5.25
N ILE A 100 4.37 -0.43 -5.80
CA ILE A 100 3.63 -0.77 -7.03
C ILE A 100 4.59 -0.91 -8.21
N ALA A 101 5.58 -0.02 -8.34
CA ALA A 101 6.59 -0.10 -9.39
C ALA A 101 7.46 -1.36 -9.27
N ASP A 102 7.88 -1.70 -8.05
CA ASP A 102 8.67 -2.91 -7.76
C ASP A 102 7.88 -4.20 -8.04
N ASP A 103 6.65 -4.27 -7.56
CA ASP A 103 5.73 -5.39 -7.82
C ASP A 103 5.45 -5.50 -9.33
N TYR A 104 5.26 -4.39 -10.04
CA TYR A 104 5.05 -4.40 -11.49
C TYR A 104 6.26 -4.92 -12.27
N LEU A 105 7.47 -4.49 -11.90
CA LEU A 105 8.72 -4.97 -12.50
C LEU A 105 9.02 -6.44 -12.19
N THR A 106 8.47 -6.97 -11.10
CA THR A 106 8.53 -8.41 -10.81
C THR A 106 7.71 -9.22 -11.81
N ILE A 107 6.57 -8.67 -12.25
CA ILE A 107 5.61 -9.33 -13.15
C ILE A 107 6.02 -9.15 -14.61
N LYS A 108 6.53 -7.96 -14.96
CA LYS A 108 7.06 -7.63 -16.29
C LYS A 108 8.53 -7.21 -16.15
N PRO A 109 9.45 -8.19 -16.12
CA PRO A 109 10.88 -7.92 -16.01
C PRO A 109 11.35 -7.04 -17.17
N VAL A 110 12.15 -6.04 -16.86
CA VAL A 110 12.80 -5.19 -17.87
C VAL A 110 14.27 -5.61 -17.93
N ARG A 111 14.76 -5.95 -19.13
CA ARG A 111 16.15 -6.40 -19.35
C ARG A 111 16.54 -7.63 -18.50
N GLY A 112 15.59 -8.52 -18.20
CA GLY A 112 15.81 -9.75 -17.42
C GLY A 112 15.91 -9.54 -15.90
N VAL A 113 15.78 -8.30 -15.40
CA VAL A 113 15.79 -8.01 -13.97
C VAL A 113 14.36 -8.06 -13.43
N ARG A 114 14.14 -8.86 -12.39
CA ARG A 114 12.87 -8.95 -11.65
C ARG A 114 12.89 -7.95 -10.49
N GLY A 115 11.96 -6.99 -10.50
CA GLY A 115 11.87 -5.94 -9.49
C GLY A 115 12.92 -4.83 -9.64
N ILE A 116 12.92 -3.88 -8.72
CA ILE A 116 13.92 -2.81 -8.61
C ILE A 116 15.14 -3.37 -7.87
N SER A 117 16.35 -3.14 -8.41
CA SER A 117 17.58 -3.52 -7.73
C SER A 117 17.65 -2.95 -6.30
N SER A 118 18.15 -3.73 -5.34
CA SER A 118 18.09 -3.37 -3.91
C SER A 118 18.74 -2.03 -3.57
N LYS A 119 19.88 -1.71 -4.19
CA LYS A 119 20.62 -0.45 -3.95
C LYS A 119 19.81 0.81 -4.35
N PRO A 120 19.33 0.96 -5.60
CA PRO A 120 18.52 2.12 -5.97
C PRO A 120 17.18 2.15 -5.22
N LYS A 121 16.56 1.00 -4.94
CA LYS A 121 15.33 0.95 -4.13
C LYS A 121 15.55 1.55 -2.73
N ALA A 122 16.61 1.11 -2.05
CA ALA A 122 16.97 1.63 -0.74
C ALA A 122 17.32 3.13 -0.79
N ALA A 123 18.07 3.58 -1.81
CA ALA A 123 18.40 5.00 -1.98
C ALA A 123 17.14 5.87 -2.12
N ILE A 124 16.17 5.45 -2.95
CA ILE A 124 14.89 6.16 -3.12
C ILE A 124 14.13 6.23 -1.79
N GLN A 125 14.03 5.11 -1.06
CA GLN A 125 13.33 5.08 0.23
C GLN A 125 14.00 5.99 1.27
N ILE A 126 15.33 6.00 1.35
CA ILE A 126 16.07 6.90 2.24
C ILE A 126 15.83 8.36 1.88
N ILE A 127 15.87 8.72 0.59
CA ILE A 127 15.60 10.09 0.14
C ILE A 127 14.18 10.52 0.53
N LEU A 128 13.18 9.65 0.33
CA LEU A 128 11.80 9.92 0.74
C LEU A 128 11.66 10.11 2.26
N ALA A 129 12.38 9.31 3.05
CA ALA A 129 12.38 9.45 4.51
C ALA A 129 13.02 10.77 4.95
N ILE A 130 14.16 11.15 4.37
CA ILE A 130 14.81 12.42 4.68
C ILE A 130 13.92 13.60 4.29
N ALA A 131 13.31 13.56 3.10
CA ALA A 131 12.39 14.61 2.65
C ALA A 131 11.20 14.79 3.61
N PHE A 132 10.68 13.70 4.16
CA PHE A 132 9.61 13.75 5.15
C PHE A 132 10.06 14.33 6.50
N VAL A 133 11.26 13.99 6.96
CA VAL A 133 11.81 14.53 8.22
C VAL A 133 12.10 16.02 8.12
N VAL A 134 12.46 16.52 6.93
CA VAL A 134 12.78 17.92 6.68
C VAL A 134 11.52 18.80 6.48
N TRP A 135 10.37 18.19 6.17
CA TRP A 135 9.10 18.89 5.95
C TRP A 135 8.62 19.61 7.21
#